data_AF-A0A840AKG2-F1
#
_entry.id   AF-A0A840AKG2-F1
#
_cell.length_a   1.000
_cell.length_b   1.000
_cell.length_c   1.000
_cell.angle_alpha   90.00
_cell.angle_beta   90.00
_cell.angle_gamma   90.00
#
_symmetry.space_group_name_H-M   'P 1'
#
loop_
_entity.id
_entity.type
_entity.pdbx_description
1 polymer ?
#
loop_
_entity_poly.entity_id
_entity_poly.type
_entity_poly.pdbx_seq_one_letter_code
_entity_poly.pdbx_strand_id
1 'polypeptide(L)' 'MKAAPFPWREAMAIGFGVLKLSSRDFWALTPRELASAIEGLTGRTSAPMDRERLEELARRFPD' A
#
# COMPACT_ATOMS: atom_id res chain seq x y z
N MET A 1 -3.33 8.45 -19.42
CA MET A 1 -2.22 8.21 -18.45
C MET A 1 -1.59 6.86 -18.79
N LYS A 2 -0.25 6.77 -18.83
CA LYS A 2 0.45 5.51 -19.09
C LYS A 2 0.57 4.75 -17.76
N ALA A 3 0.22 3.47 -17.72
CA ALA A 3 0.38 2.66 -16.51
C ALA A 3 1.88 2.54 -16.17
N ALA A 4 2.24 2.79 -14.92
CA ALA A 4 3.60 2.57 -14.43
C ALA A 4 3.90 1.06 -14.37
N PRO A 5 5.15 0.63 -14.59
CA PRO A 5 5.53 -0.76 -14.37
C PRO A 5 5.33 -1.16 -12.91
N PHE A 6 5.05 -2.44 -12.68
CA PHE A 6 4.86 -2.96 -11.32
C PHE A 6 6.16 -2.80 -10.48
N PRO A 7 6.06 -2.32 -9.23
CA PRO A 7 7.22 -2.04 -8.37
C PRO A 7 7.79 -3.32 -7.72
N TRP A 8 8.54 -4.09 -8.51
CA TRP A 8 9.11 -5.37 -8.05
C TRP A 8 10.05 -5.27 -6.85
N ARG A 9 10.83 -4.19 -6.76
CA ARG A 9 11.81 -4.00 -5.68
C ARG A 9 11.11 -3.89 -4.34
N GLU A 10 10.06 -3.08 -4.27
CA GLU A 10 9.24 -2.84 -3.09
C GLU A 10 8.47 -4.11 -2.70
N ALA A 11 7.87 -4.79 -3.67
CA ALA A 11 7.17 -6.05 -3.44
C ALA A 11 8.08 -7.12 -2.81
N MET A 12 9.28 -7.33 -3.36
CA MET A 12 10.25 -8.29 -2.82
C MET A 12 10.82 -7.86 -1.46
N ALA A 13 11.05 -6.56 -1.24
CA ALA A 13 11.50 -6.04 0.04
C ALA A 13 10.48 -6.32 1.16
N ILE A 14 9.18 -6.14 0.87
CA ILE A 14 8.12 -6.49 1.82
C ILE A 14 8.02 -8.01 2.00
N GLY A 15 7.98 -8.76 0.89
CA GLY A 15 7.83 -10.21 0.90
C GLY A 15 8.90 -10.94 1.70
N PHE A 16 10.18 -10.64 1.43
CA PHE A 16 11.31 -11.29 2.11
C PHE A 16 11.69 -10.60 3.42
N GLY A 17 11.59 -9.28 3.48
CA GLY A 17 12.06 -8.49 4.62
C GLY A 17 11.07 -8.46 5.78
N VAL A 18 9.79 -8.19 5.49
CA VAL A 18 8.75 -7.95 6.52
C VAL A 18 7.92 -9.21 6.74
N LEU A 19 7.37 -9.78 5.67
CA LEU A 19 6.53 -10.98 5.73
C LEU A 19 7.34 -12.28 5.92
N LYS A 20 8.67 -12.22 5.77
CA LYS A 20 9.61 -13.35 5.92
C LYS A 20 9.23 -14.58 5.08
N LEU A 21 8.65 -14.37 3.91
CA LEU A 21 8.25 -15.44 3.01
C LEU A 21 9.47 -16.12 2.42
N SER A 22 9.38 -17.43 2.18
CA SER A 22 10.35 -18.09 1.32
C SER A 22 10.20 -17.60 -0.13
N SER A 23 11.22 -17.77 -0.97
CA SER A 23 11.10 -17.45 -2.40
C SER A 23 9.95 -18.23 -3.05
N ARG A 24 9.72 -19.48 -2.64
CA ARG A 24 8.61 -20.29 -3.14
C ARG A 24 7.26 -19.67 -2.80
N ASP A 25 7.05 -19.28 -1.55
CA ASP A 25 5.77 -18.74 -1.10
C ASP A 25 5.50 -17.36 -1.70
N PHE A 26 6.55 -16.54 -1.85
CA PHE A 26 6.44 -15.24 -2.52
C PHE A 26 6.00 -15.38 -3.99
N TRP A 27 6.55 -16.34 -4.73
CA TRP A 27 6.18 -16.57 -6.14
C TRP A 27 4.85 -17.32 -6.31
N ALA A 28 4.36 -17.98 -5.26
CA ALA A 28 3.05 -18.61 -5.25
C ALA A 28 1.92 -17.64 -4.91
N LEU A 29 2.22 -16.52 -4.25
CA LEU A 29 1.25 -15.48 -3.90
C LEU A 29 0.64 -14.82 -5.14
N THR A 30 -0.66 -14.60 -5.09
CA THR A 30 -1.36 -13.76 -6.06
C THR A 30 -1.16 -12.27 -5.72
N PRO A 31 -1.28 -11.36 -6.71
CA PRO A 31 -1.22 -9.92 -6.45
C PRO A 31 -2.28 -9.43 -5.45
N ARG A 32 -3.45 -10.08 -5.39
CA ARG A 32 -4.53 -9.74 -4.46
C ARG A 32 -4.16 -10.10 -3.02
N GLU A 33 -3.59 -11.29 -2.82
CA GLU A 33 -3.11 -11.71 -1.49
C GLU A 33 -1.94 -10.84 -1.03
N LEU A 34 -1.03 -10.47 -1.93
CA LEU A 34 0.04 -9.52 -1.61
C LEU A 34 -0.52 -8.16 -1.17
N ALA A 35 -1.51 -7.62 -1.89
CA ALA A 35 -2.17 -6.36 -1.51
C ALA A 35 -2.83 -6.47 -0.12
N SER A 36 -3.56 -7.56 0.14
CA SER A 36 -4.18 -7.79 1.46
C SER A 36 -3.15 -7.95 2.59
N ALA A 37 -2.02 -8.61 2.33
CA ALA A 37 -0.93 -8.73 3.30
C ALA A 37 -0.30 -7.37 3.62
N ILE A 38 -0.11 -6.52 2.61
CA ILE A 38 0.37 -5.14 2.79
C ILE A 38 -0.64 -4.32 3.59
N GLU A 39 -1.93 -4.37 3.26
CA GLU A 39 -2.98 -3.69 4.03
C GLU A 39 -3.03 -4.14 5.49
N GLY A 40 -2.80 -5.43 5.76
CA GLY A 40 -2.70 -5.96 7.13
C GLY A 40 -1.53 -5.37 7.92
N LEU A 41 -0.43 -5.02 7.25
CA LEU A 41 0.77 -4.43 7.87
C LEU A 41 0.68 -2.92 8.03
N THR A 42 0.18 -2.20 7.01
CA THR A 42 0.13 -0.74 6.99
C THR A 42 -1.16 -0.18 7.60
N GLY A 43 -2.10 -1.07 7.93
CA GLY A 43 -3.50 -0.69 8.09
C GLY A 43 -4.14 -0.41 6.74
N ARG A 44 -5.48 -0.34 6.74
CA ARG A 44 -6.23 0.10 5.57
C ARG A 44 -5.79 1.54 5.29
N THR A 45 -5.15 1.79 4.15
CA THR A 45 -4.92 3.16 3.69
C THR A 45 -6.31 3.80 3.60
N SER A 46 -6.64 4.67 4.56
CA SER A 46 -7.79 5.55 4.44
C SER A 46 -7.70 6.18 3.07
N ALA A 47 -8.81 6.25 2.34
CA ALA A 47 -8.85 6.80 0.99
C ALA A 47 -7.96 8.05 0.91
N PRO A 48 -7.17 8.22 -0.18
CA PRO A 48 -6.31 9.38 -0.32
C PRO A 48 -7.12 10.62 0.04
N MET A 49 -6.56 11.51 0.89
CA MET A 49 -7.26 12.68 1.42
C MET A 49 -8.13 13.30 0.32
N ASP A 50 -9.44 13.18 0.47
CA ASP A 50 -10.35 13.78 -0.47
C ASP A 50 -10.38 15.30 -0.25
N ARG A 51 -10.82 16.01 -1.29
CA ARG A 51 -10.86 17.48 -1.25
C ARG A 51 -11.76 17.98 -0.12
N GLU A 52 -12.81 17.24 0.19
CA GLU A 52 -13.76 17.57 1.26
C GLU A 52 -13.09 17.54 2.64
N ARG A 53 -12.29 16.51 2.92
CA ARG A 53 -11.51 16.40 4.16
C ARG A 53 -10.43 17.46 4.25
N LEU A 54 -9.82 17.84 3.13
CA LEU A 54 -8.86 18.95 3.07
C LEU A 54 -9.54 20.29 3.39
N GLU A 55 -10.70 20.56 2.80
CA GLU A 55 -11.48 21.78 3.06
C GLU A 55 -11.96 21.85 4.51
N GLU A 56 -12.36 20.71 5.09
CA GLU A 56 -12.75 20.61 6.49
C GLU A 56 -11.59 20.93 7.44
N LEU A 57 -10.38 20.43 7.13
CA LEU A 57 -9.17 20.72 7.89
C LEU A 57 -8.73 22.19 7.75
N ALA A 58 -8.76 22.74 6.55
CA ALA A 58 -8.43 24.15 6.30
C ALA A 58 -9.37 25.11 7.05
N ARG A 59 -10.65 24.74 7.21
CA ARG A 59 -11.62 25.50 8.00
C ARG A 59 -11.40 25.34 9.51
N ARG A 60 -10.95 24.17 9.95
CA ARG A 60 -10.68 23.86 11.37
C ARG A 60 -9.41 24.49 11.92
N PHE A 61 -8.41 24.71 11.06
CA PHE A 61 -7.11 25.27 11.46
C PHE A 61 -6.73 26.43 10.53
N PRO A 62 -7.34 27.62 10.69
CA PRO A 62 -7.16 28.75 9.77
C PRO A 62 -5.86 29.57 9.96
N ASP A 63 -4.81 29.00 10.57
CA ASP A 63 -3.65 29.76 11.09
C ASP A 63 -2.31 29.30 10.49
#